data_AF-A0A2V7Y557-F1
#
_entry.id   AF-A0A2V7Y557-F1
#
_cell.length_a   1.000
_cell.length_b   1.000
_cell.length_c   1.000
_cell.angle_alpha   90.00
_cell.angle_beta   90.00
_cell.angle_gamma   90.00
#
_symmetry.space_group_name_H-M   'P 1'
#
loop_
_entity.id
_entity.type
_entity.pdbx_description
1 polymer ?
#
loop_
_entity_poly.entity_id
_entity_poly.type
_entity_poly.pdbx_seq_one_letter_code
_entity_poly.pdbx_strand_id
1 'polypeptide(L)'
;MPAMNGPSRSAWDVRAYLPPSALDQITDARIEHPRWAEKEARQRRRRKRIAPDGRLVLAALDHPARGVNEIRGDLLAMGDRHQYLARARRVLDDPDLDGIVATPDVLEELLILSHLQRRR
;
A
#
# COMPACT_ATOMS: atom_id res chain seq x y z
N MET A 1 -37.79 -13.58 0.85
CA MET A 1 -36.94 -12.44 1.26
C MET A 1 -36.23 -11.93 0.01
N PRO A 2 -36.57 -10.74 -0.53
CA PRO A 2 -35.87 -10.25 -1.71
C PRO A 2 -34.47 -9.79 -1.32
N ALA A 3 -33.46 -10.19 -2.10
CA ALA A 3 -32.09 -9.77 -1.93
C ALA A 3 -32.00 -8.25 -2.12
N MET A 4 -31.51 -7.54 -1.11
CA MET A 4 -31.19 -6.12 -1.24
C MET A 4 -29.96 -5.98 -2.15
N ASN A 5 -30.19 -5.56 -3.40
CA ASN A 5 -29.14 -5.11 -4.30
C ASN A 5 -28.56 -3.81 -3.74
N GLY A 6 -27.50 -3.95 -2.93
CA GLY A 6 -26.66 -2.81 -2.53
C GLY A 6 -26.07 -2.11 -3.76
N PRO A 7 -25.63 -0.85 -3.63
CA PRO A 7 -25.10 -0.09 -4.75
C PRO A 7 -23.98 -0.88 -5.44
N SER A 8 -24.03 -0.95 -6.77
CA SER A 8 -23.00 -1.57 -7.61
C SER A 8 -21.66 -0.94 -7.24
N ARG A 9 -20.82 -1.69 -6.51
CA ARG A 9 -19.44 -1.32 -6.26
C ARG A 9 -18.77 -1.31 -7.62
N SER A 10 -18.32 -0.14 -8.08
CA SER A 10 -17.46 -0.04 -9.26
C SER A 10 -16.38 -1.12 -9.15
N ALA A 11 -16.19 -1.91 -10.21
CA ALA A 11 -15.13 -2.91 -10.23
C ALA A 11 -13.79 -2.25 -9.86
N TRP A 12 -13.06 -2.87 -8.94
CA TRP A 12 -11.75 -2.38 -8.51
C TRP A 12 -10.78 -2.39 -9.71
N ASP A 13 -10.33 -1.21 -10.15
CA ASP A 13 -9.30 -1.08 -11.18
C ASP A 13 -7.93 -0.87 -10.54
N VAL A 14 -7.13 -1.94 -10.53
CA VAL A 14 -5.76 -1.94 -10.02
C VAL A 14 -4.89 -0.93 -10.77
N ARG A 15 -5.07 -0.81 -12.10
CA ARG A 15 -4.19 -0.03 -12.98
C ARG A 15 -4.35 1.46 -12.77
N ALA A 16 -5.52 1.90 -12.33
CA ALA A 16 -5.77 3.28 -11.95
C ALA A 16 -4.90 3.75 -10.76
N TYR A 17 -4.53 2.83 -9.87
CA TYR A 17 -3.75 3.16 -8.67
C TYR A 17 -2.30 2.71 -8.73
N LEU A 18 -2.00 1.66 -9.49
CA LEU A 18 -0.65 1.19 -9.71
C LEU A 18 -0.52 0.54 -11.10
N PRO A 19 0.03 1.24 -12.11
CA PRO A 19 0.24 0.62 -13.42
C PRO A 19 1.23 -0.54 -13.29
N PRO A 20 1.11 -1.62 -14.11
CA PRO A 20 2.01 -2.77 -14.02
C PRO A 20 3.49 -2.41 -14.12
N SER A 21 3.84 -1.40 -14.93
CA SER A 21 5.22 -0.89 -15.08
C SER A 21 5.82 -0.35 -13.77
N ALA A 22 5.00 -0.02 -12.77
CA ALA A 22 5.50 0.36 -11.47
C ALA A 22 6.17 -0.81 -10.72
N LEU A 23 5.72 -2.06 -10.93
CA LEU A 23 6.37 -3.23 -10.36
C LEU A 23 7.72 -3.51 -11.02
N ASP A 24 7.81 -3.31 -12.34
CA ASP A 24 9.08 -3.40 -13.06
C ASP A 24 10.05 -2.35 -12.51
N GLN A 25 9.61 -1.10 -12.37
CA GLN A 25 10.42 -0.01 -11.80
C GLN A 25 10.86 -0.29 -10.35
N ILE A 26 10.02 -0.94 -9.54
CA ILE A 26 10.40 -1.36 -8.18
C ILE A 26 11.50 -2.43 -8.25
N THR A 27 11.34 -3.41 -9.15
CA THR A 27 12.31 -4.49 -9.33
C THR A 27 13.66 -3.94 -9.79
N ASP A 28 13.65 -3.06 -10.78
CA ASP A 28 14.85 -2.37 -11.28
C ASP A 28 15.50 -1.56 -10.16
N ALA A 29 14.72 -0.80 -9.38
CA ALA A 29 15.25 -0.02 -8.26
C ALA A 29 15.88 -0.91 -7.17
N ARG A 30 15.33 -2.09 -6.90
CA ARG A 30 15.92 -3.05 -5.94
C ARG A 30 17.26 -3.59 -6.43
N ILE A 31 17.41 -3.83 -7.73
CA ILE A 31 18.62 -4.39 -8.33
C ILE A 31 19.70 -3.31 -8.51
N GLU A 32 19.35 -2.21 -9.17
CA GLU A 32 20.29 -1.20 -9.62
C GLU A 32 20.55 -0.12 -8.56
N HIS A 33 19.57 0.11 -7.68
CA HIS A 33 19.56 1.24 -6.76
C HIS A 33 19.08 0.89 -5.33
N PRO A 34 19.62 -0.16 -4.68
CA PRO A 34 19.09 -0.71 -3.42
C PRO A 34 19.02 0.29 -2.25
N ARG A 35 19.78 1.40 -2.31
CA ARG A 35 19.78 2.44 -1.27
C ARG A 35 18.66 3.47 -1.42
N TRP A 36 17.84 3.43 -2.47
CA TRP A 36 16.79 4.43 -2.68
C TRP A 36 15.72 4.39 -1.59
N ALA A 37 15.26 3.20 -1.18
CA ALA A 37 14.27 3.07 -0.11
C ALA A 37 14.78 3.69 1.21
N GLU A 38 16.03 3.41 1.58
CA GLU A 38 16.65 3.97 2.78
C GLU A 38 16.78 5.50 2.70
N LYS A 39 17.23 6.03 1.55
CA LYS A 39 17.32 7.48 1.32
C LYS A 39 15.95 8.14 1.45
N GLU A 40 14.92 7.53 0.86
CA GLU A 40 13.54 8.00 0.97
C GLU A 40 13.07 8.02 2.43
N ALA A 41 13.30 6.93 3.17
CA ALA A 41 12.90 6.82 4.57
C ALA A 41 13.57 7.87 5.47
N ARG A 42 14.83 8.22 5.18
CA ARG A 42 15.57 9.28 5.89
C ARG A 42 15.03 10.68 5.57
N GLN A 43 14.61 10.92 4.33
CA GLN A 43 14.11 12.22 3.87
C GLN A 43 12.61 12.43 4.14
N ARG A 44 11.86 11.37 4.44
CA ARG A 44 10.42 11.46 4.64
C ARG A 44 10.05 12.52 5.68
N ARG A 45 9.02 13.31 5.37
CA ARG A 45 8.48 14.29 6.32
C ARG A 45 7.93 13.57 7.54
N ARG A 46 8.46 13.87 8.72
CA ARG A 46 7.95 13.35 10.00
C ARG A 46 7.00 14.37 10.62
N ARG A 47 5.90 13.89 11.21
CA ARG A 47 4.94 14.73 11.93
C ARG A 47 5.54 15.18 13.25
N LYS A 48 5.31 16.45 13.65
CA LYS A 48 5.78 16.99 14.94
C LYS A 48 5.06 16.35 16.13
N ARG A 49 3.77 16.06 15.98
CA ARG A 49 2.94 15.31 16.94
C ARG A 49 2.33 14.12 16.22
N ILE A 50 2.39 12.94 16.84
CA ILE A 50 1.96 11.68 16.22
C ILE A 50 0.43 11.59 16.18
N ALA A 51 -0.26 11.99 17.27
CA ALA A 51 -1.72 11.95 17.40
C ALA A 51 -2.22 13.30 17.96
N PRO A 52 -2.46 14.32 17.11
CA PRO A 52 -2.82 15.67 17.57
C PRO A 52 -4.11 15.73 18.42
N ASP A 53 -5.06 14.84 18.15
CA ASP A 53 -6.35 14.68 18.83
C ASP A 53 -6.39 13.50 19.81
N GLY A 54 -5.24 12.85 20.03
CA GLY A 54 -5.12 11.67 20.89
C GLY A 54 -5.54 10.34 20.26
N ARG A 55 -5.83 10.30 18.94
CA ARG A 55 -6.22 9.09 18.21
C ARG A 55 -5.26 8.80 17.05
N LEU A 56 -5.24 7.53 16.62
CA LEU A 56 -4.49 7.08 15.44
C LEU A 56 -5.33 6.10 14.63
N VAL A 57 -5.42 6.34 13.33
CA VAL A 57 -6.00 5.41 12.36
C VAL A 57 -4.86 4.80 11.55
N LEU A 58 -4.63 3.49 11.73
CA LEU A 58 -3.56 2.76 11.05
C LEU A 58 -4.13 1.63 10.19
N ALA A 59 -3.65 1.49 8.96
CA ALA A 59 -3.95 0.33 8.12
C ALA A 59 -2.91 -0.76 8.35
N ALA A 60 -3.36 -1.97 8.71
CA ALA A 60 -2.50 -3.13 8.91
C ALA A 60 -2.31 -3.90 7.59
N LEU A 61 -1.06 -3.99 7.15
CA LEU A 61 -0.62 -4.54 5.88
C LEU A 61 0.40 -5.69 6.05
N ASP A 62 0.48 -6.32 7.21
CA ASP A 62 1.43 -7.40 7.51
C ASP A 62 0.84 -8.82 7.40
N HIS A 63 -0.46 -8.95 7.12
CA HIS A 63 -1.18 -10.22 7.08
C HIS A 63 -0.59 -11.26 6.10
N PRO A 64 -0.23 -10.91 4.84
CA PRO A 64 0.31 -11.91 3.90
C PRO A 64 1.60 -12.56 4.39
N ALA A 65 2.46 -11.81 5.08
CA ALA A 65 3.70 -12.33 5.65
C ALA A 65 3.47 -13.35 6.78
N ARG A 66 2.25 -13.39 7.34
CA ARG A 66 1.81 -14.38 8.33
C ARG A 66 1.07 -15.57 7.70
N GLY A 67 0.99 -15.62 6.37
CA GLY A 67 0.19 -16.61 5.64
C GLY A 67 -1.32 -16.35 5.68
N VAL A 68 -1.75 -15.20 6.20
CA VAL A 68 -3.17 -14.81 6.26
C VAL A 68 -3.50 -14.04 4.99
N ASN A 69 -4.04 -14.75 3.99
CA ASN A 69 -4.35 -14.19 2.66
C ASN A 69 -5.85 -14.10 2.35
N GLU A 70 -6.68 -14.84 3.11
CA GLU A 70 -8.11 -14.98 2.83
C GLU A 70 -8.90 -13.72 3.21
N ILE A 71 -9.80 -13.31 2.33
CA ILE A 71 -10.86 -12.35 2.65
C ILE A 71 -12.19 -12.89 2.14
N ARG A 72 -13.15 -13.11 3.05
CA ARG A 72 -14.54 -13.47 2.72
C ARG A 72 -14.67 -14.69 1.79
N GLY A 73 -13.89 -15.74 2.04
CA GLY A 73 -13.93 -16.99 1.26
C GLY A 73 -13.05 -17.02 0.01
N ASP A 74 -12.45 -15.90 -0.41
CA ASP A 74 -11.38 -15.90 -1.41
C ASP A 74 -10.03 -16.12 -0.71
N LEU A 75 -9.51 -17.35 -0.79
CA LEU A 75 -8.27 -17.80 -0.16
C LEU A 75 -7.03 -17.00 -0.58
N LEU A 76 -7.07 -16.35 -1.76
CA LEU A 76 -5.95 -15.62 -2.34
C LEU A 76 -6.22 -14.12 -2.47
N ALA A 77 -7.22 -13.59 -1.77
CA ALA A 77 -7.62 -12.18 -1.87
C ALA A 77 -6.46 -11.20 -1.64
N MET A 78 -5.48 -11.55 -0.80
CA MET A 78 -4.25 -10.78 -0.56
C MET A 78 -2.98 -11.42 -1.15
N GLY A 79 -3.10 -12.53 -1.88
CA GLY A 79 -1.96 -13.28 -2.42
C GLY A 79 -1.30 -12.63 -3.64
N ASP A 80 -2.04 -11.80 -4.38
CA ASP A 80 -1.50 -11.05 -5.52
C ASP A 80 -0.80 -9.76 -5.03
N ARG A 81 0.53 -9.72 -5.17
CA ARG A 81 1.36 -8.57 -4.74
C ARG A 81 1.02 -7.28 -5.48
N HIS A 82 0.68 -7.33 -6.77
CA HIS A 82 0.32 -6.15 -7.55
C HIS A 82 -0.97 -5.52 -7.01
N GLN A 83 -1.99 -6.36 -6.83
CA GLN A 83 -3.27 -5.92 -6.28
C GLN A 83 -3.12 -5.43 -4.84
N TYR A 84 -2.34 -6.13 -4.03
CA TYR A 84 -2.09 -5.77 -2.63
C TYR A 84 -1.41 -4.41 -2.51
N LEU A 85 -0.33 -4.18 -3.27
CA LEU A 85 0.40 -2.92 -3.27
C LEU A 85 -0.44 -1.77 -3.85
N ALA A 86 -1.29 -2.03 -4.86
CA ALA A 86 -2.22 -1.03 -5.38
C ALA A 86 -3.26 -0.60 -4.32
N ARG A 87 -3.81 -1.55 -3.55
CA ARG A 87 -4.72 -1.24 -2.43
C ARG A 87 -4.01 -0.49 -1.32
N ALA A 88 -2.76 -0.87 -0.99
CA ALA A 88 -1.93 -0.15 -0.04
C ALA A 88 -1.62 1.28 -0.50
N ARG A 89 -1.27 1.49 -1.77
CA ARG A 89 -1.06 2.84 -2.32
C ARG A 89 -2.36 3.65 -2.28
N ARG A 90 -3.51 3.04 -2.58
CA ARG A 90 -4.81 3.71 -2.53
C ARG A 90 -5.22 4.12 -1.13
N VAL A 91 -4.96 3.29 -0.11
CA VAL A 91 -5.36 3.66 1.27
C VAL A 91 -4.59 4.88 1.76
N LEU A 92 -3.36 5.10 1.27
CA LEU A 92 -2.56 6.29 1.60
C LEU A 92 -3.12 7.60 1.02
N ASP A 93 -4.09 7.57 0.11
CA ASP A 93 -4.79 8.78 -0.36
C ASP A 93 -5.89 9.25 0.61
N ASP A 94 -6.21 8.46 1.63
CA ASP A 94 -7.22 8.80 2.62
C ASP A 94 -6.68 9.87 3.60
N PRO A 95 -7.28 11.07 3.66
CA PRO A 95 -6.80 12.14 4.55
C PRO A 95 -6.97 11.81 6.04
N ASP A 96 -7.84 10.86 6.38
CA ASP A 96 -8.09 10.43 7.76
C ASP A 96 -7.18 9.27 8.18
N LEU A 97 -6.32 8.77 7.29
CA LEU A 97 -5.33 7.74 7.61
C LEU A 97 -4.05 8.37 8.18
N ASP A 98 -3.69 7.99 9.42
CA ASP A 98 -2.47 8.45 10.06
C ASP A 98 -1.21 7.70 9.59
N GLY A 99 -1.37 6.44 9.19
CA GLY A 99 -0.24 5.63 8.74
C GLY A 99 -0.58 4.17 8.55
N ILE A 100 0.46 3.35 8.50
CA ILE A 100 0.37 1.92 8.22
C ILE A 100 1.25 1.13 9.20
N VAL A 101 0.86 -0.12 9.42
CA VAL A 101 1.71 -1.16 10.00
C VAL A 101 1.98 -2.16 8.88
N ALA A 102 3.23 -2.42 8.55
CA ALA A 102 3.58 -3.25 7.41
C ALA A 102 4.90 -3.96 7.65
N THR A 103 5.12 -5.07 6.94
CA THR A 103 6.42 -5.75 6.94
C THR A 103 7.46 -4.95 6.16
N PRO A 104 8.77 -5.19 6.40
CA PRO A 104 9.84 -4.43 5.74
C PRO A 104 9.77 -4.43 4.21
N ASP A 105 9.37 -5.53 3.58
CA ASP A 105 9.24 -5.66 2.13
C ASP A 105 8.16 -4.75 1.54
N VAL A 106 7.00 -4.64 2.20
CA VAL A 106 5.91 -3.72 1.79
C VAL A 106 6.34 -2.27 2.02
N LEU A 107 6.99 -1.97 3.16
CA LEU A 107 7.50 -0.63 3.45
C LEU A 107 8.53 -0.18 2.42
N GLU A 108 9.44 -1.07 2.02
CA GLU A 108 10.44 -0.80 0.99
C GLU A 108 9.79 -0.45 -0.35
N GLU A 109 8.80 -1.23 -0.79
CA GLU A 109 8.08 -1.00 -2.05
C GLU A 109 7.38 0.37 -2.05
N LEU A 110 6.72 0.72 -0.94
CA LEU A 110 6.06 2.02 -0.79
C LEU A 110 7.04 3.19 -0.77
N LEU A 111 8.22 3.01 -0.17
CA LEU A 111 9.30 4.02 -0.19
C LEU A 111 9.89 4.18 -1.59
N ILE A 112 10.11 3.09 -2.32
CA ILE A 112 10.56 3.15 -3.72
C ILE A 112 9.51 3.86 -4.58
N LEU A 113 8.22 3.55 -4.40
CA LEU A 113 7.14 4.25 -5.11
C LEU A 113 7.12 5.74 -4.80
N SER A 114 7.30 6.14 -3.53
CA SER A 114 7.44 7.56 -3.15
C SER A 114 8.60 8.22 -3.90
N HIS A 115 9.75 7.55 -3.98
CA HIS A 115 10.92 8.05 -4.72
C HIS A 115 10.61 8.27 -6.20
N LEU A 116 10.03 7.27 -6.86
CA LEU A 116 9.69 7.30 -8.28
C LEU A 116 8.63 8.38 -8.59
N GLN A 117 7.64 8.56 -7.71
CA GLN A 117 6.60 9.58 -7.85
C GLN A 117 7.15 11.00 -7.70
N ARG A 118 8.14 11.23 -6.82
CA ARG A 118 8.78 12.55 -6.66
C ARG A 118 9.64 12.98 -7.85
N ARG A 119 10.08 12.04 -8.68
CA ARG A 119 10.95 12.29 -9.85
C ARG A 119 10.18 12.57 -11.15
N ARG A 120 8.87 12.34 -11.16
CA ARG A 120 7.98 12.70 -12.27
C ARG A 120 7.51 14.13 -12.12
#